data_AF-A0A5S9MD00-F1
#
_entry.id   AF-A0A5S9MD00-F1
#
_cell.length_a   1.000
_cell.length_b   1.000
_cell.length_c   1.000
_cell.angle_alpha   90.00
_cell.angle_beta   90.00
_cell.angle_gamma   90.00
#
_symmetry.space_group_name_H-M   'P 1'
#
loop_
_entity.id
_entity.type
_entity.pdbx_description
1 polymer ?
#
loop_
_entity_poly.entity_id
_entity_poly.type
_entity_poly.pdbx_seq_one_letter_code
_entity_poly.pdbx_strand_id
1 'polypeptide(L)' 'MQRVLVVATGALLSPMMVQQKETIPTIAHGVVFERAGGES' A
#
# COMPACT_ATOMS: atom_id res chain seq x y z
N MET A 1 -23.67 -6.08 2.53
CA MET A 1 -22.59 -5.07 2.46
C MET A 1 -21.28 -5.77 2.09
N GLN A 2 -20.77 -5.55 0.88
CA GLN A 2 -19.47 -6.09 0.46
C GLN A 2 -18.43 -4.99 0.60
N ARG A 3 -17.36 -5.26 1.36
CA ARG A 3 -16.25 -4.32 1.61
C ARG A 3 -14.92 -5.02 1.37
N VAL A 4 -13.98 -4.33 0.72
CA VAL A 4 -12.64 -4.83 0.42
C VAL A 4 -11.62 -3.80 0.88
N LEU A 5 -10.68 -4.21 1.73
CA LEU A 5 -9.50 -3.42 2.05
C LEU A 5 -8.40 -3.72 1.03
N VAL A 6 -7.99 -2.71 0.27
CA VAL A 6 -6.85 -2.78 -0.64
C VAL A 6 -5.69 -2.04 0.00
N VAL A 7 -4.51 -2.67 0.03
CA VAL A 7 -3.29 -2.06 0.57
C VAL A 7 -2.22 -2.03 -0.53
N ALA A 8 -1.84 -0.84 -0.95
CA ALA A 8 -0.70 -0.64 -1.83
C ALA A 8 0.57 -0.55 -0.99
N THR A 9 1.56 -1.38 -1.28
CA THR A 9 2.87 -1.38 -0.62
C THR A 9 3.95 -0.83 -1.55
N GLY A 10 5.02 -0.27 -0.98
CA GLY A 10 6.15 0.25 -1.76
C GLY A 10 7.43 0.32 -0.93
N ALA A 11 8.57 0.29 -1.62
CA ALA A 11 9.89 0.53 -1.03
C ALA A 11 10.44 1.86 -1.55
N LEU A 12 10.91 2.70 -0.63
CA LEU A 12 11.47 4.01 -0.95
C LEU A 12 12.99 3.87 -1.05
N LEU A 13 13.47 3.43 -2.21
CA LEU A 13 14.88 3.09 -2.42
C LEU A 13 15.54 3.96 -3.50
N SER A 14 16.86 4.11 -3.40
CA SER A 14 17.73 4.64 -4.44
C SER A 14 18.92 3.69 -4.69
N PRO A 15 19.58 3.74 -5.86
CA PRO A 15 20.74 2.89 -6.14
C PRO A 15 21.90 3.04 -5.14
N MET A 16 22.05 4.23 -4.54
CA MET A 16 23.07 4.50 -3.52
C MET A 16 22.78 3.78 -2.20
N MET A 17 21.52 3.77 -1.75
CA MET A 17 21.11 3.08 -0.52
C MET A 17 21.44 1.58 -0.59
N VAL A 18 21.24 0.96 -1.75
CA VAL A 18 21.59 -0.44 -1.97
C VAL A 18 23.10 -0.66 -1.92
N GLN A 19 23.87 0.22 -2.57
CA GLN A 19 25.34 0.12 -2.62
C GLN A 19 26.01 0.36 -1.26
N GLN A 20 25.49 1.30 -0.48
CA GLN A 20 25.97 1.62 0.86
C GLN A 20 25.38 0.69 1.93
N LYS A 21 24.55 -0.28 1.53
CA LYS A 21 23.86 -1.24 2.41
C LYS A 21 23.06 -0.55 3.51
N GLU A 22 22.45 0.58 3.16
CA GLU A 22 21.56 1.29 4.05
C GLU A 22 20.22 0.54 4.14
N THR A 23 19.54 0.70 5.28
CA THR A 23 18.19 0.16 5.46
C THR A 23 17.24 0.78 4.43
N ILE A 24 16.51 -0.05 3.70
CA ILE A 24 15.51 0.41 2.73
C ILE A 24 14.17 0.64 3.45
N PRO A 25 13.67 1.88 3.54
CA PRO A 25 12.38 2.15 4.13
C PRO A 25 11.23 1.65 3.23
N THR A 26 10.17 1.12 3.85
CA THR A 26 8.95 0.65 3.16
C THR A 26 7.73 1.38 3.66
N ILE A 27 6.71 1.51 2.81
CA ILE A 27 5.43 2.17 3.10
C ILE A 27 4.26 1.31 2.66
N ALA A 28 3.12 1.47 3.33
CA ALA A 28 1.84 0.88 2.95
C ALA A 28 0.73 1.92 3.08
N HIS A 29 -0.17 1.96 2.08
CA HIS A 29 -1.36 2.81 2.09
C HIS A 29 -2.60 1.95 1.85
N GLY A 30 -3.59 2.07 2.74
CA GLY A 30 -4.85 1.32 2.68
C GLY A 30 -6.01 2.17 2.16
N VAL A 31 -6.83 1.60 1.28
CA VAL A 31 -8.11 2.16 0.82
C VAL A 31 -9.18 1.08 0.96
N VAL A 32 -10.31 1.42 1.56
CA VAL A 32 -11.47 0.52 1.65
C VAL A 32 -12.43 0.85 0.51
N PHE A 33 -12.73 -0.15 -0.31
CA PHE A 33 -13.81 -0.08 -1.28
C PHE A 33 -15.06 -0.71 -0.69
N GLU A 34 -16.17 0.00 -0.81
CA GLU A 34 -17.49 -0.48 -0.44
C GLU A 34 -18.37 -0.51 -1.68
N ARG A 35 -19.19 -1.55 -1.83
CA ARG A 35 -20.17 -1.61 -2.91
C ARG A 35 -21.24 -0.54 -2.66
N ALA A 36 -21.25 0.51 -3.49
CA ALA A 36 -22.35 1.47 -3.54
C ALA A 36 -23.62 0.75 -4.03
N GLY A 37 -24.69 0.75 -3.23
CA GLY A 37 -25.96 0.12 -3.59
C GLY A 37 -26.10 -1.34 -3.12
N GLY A 38 -26.71 -1.48 -1.96
CA GLY A 38 -27.27 -2.71 -1.42
C GLY A 38 -28.49 -2.42 -0.53
N GLU A 39 -29.27 -1.42 -0.93
CA GLU A 39 -30.58 -1.10 -0.34
C GLU A 39 -31.63 -1.41 -1.41
N SER A 40 -32.49 -2.38 -1.10
CA SER A 40 -33.82 -2.54 -1.70
C SER A 40 -34.81 -1.69 -0.92
#